data_AF-A0A257UK80-F1
#
_entry.id   AF-A0A257UK80-F1
#
_cell.length_a   1.000
_cell.length_b   1.000
_cell.length_c   1.000
_cell.angle_alpha   90.00
_cell.angle_beta   90.00
_cell.angle_gamma   90.00
#
_symmetry.space_group_name_H-M   'P 1'
#
loop_
_entity.id
_entity.type
_entity.pdbx_description
1 polymer ?
#
loop_
_entity_poly.entity_id
_entity_poly.type
_entity_poly.pdbx_seq_one_letter_code
_entity_poly.pdbx_strand_id
1 'polypeptide(L)'
;MSGVAAERGGRGRDDRGRAAVRTGGEETMVTLTIDGRVAKVREGATVLDAARAIGVRIPTLCQHEALEPWGGCRLCLVDVTKKEWNGWEKMVVSCMFPAEEGLAVSTATERVVATRKVVLDLLLARCPEAPLVQSLAREYGIERTSYQENPEPTDCVLCGLCTRVCDEIGVSAISTIDRGAGKEVAPPFHEAPPDCIGCLACAEICPTDCIPYETSDLGRTIWGKTFEMVRCPHCGRAHITREQAVFYAGRGGVPESYFLTCDACKRKQMAKTFTTLSLAR
;
A
#
# COMPACT_ATOMS: atom_id res chain seq x y z
N MET A 1 -48.44 -22.86 -2.69
CA MET A 1 -47.58 -22.13 -1.73
C MET A 1 -46.15 -22.49 -2.07
N SER A 2 -45.58 -21.72 -2.99
CA SER A 2 -44.33 -22.04 -3.65
C SER A 2 -43.18 -21.31 -2.96
N GLY A 3 -42.21 -22.08 -2.46
CA GLY A 3 -40.95 -21.55 -1.95
C GLY A 3 -40.07 -21.10 -3.11
N VAL A 4 -39.49 -19.91 -2.98
CA VAL A 4 -38.47 -19.39 -3.89
C VAL A 4 -37.17 -19.35 -3.12
N ALA A 5 -36.26 -20.27 -3.47
CA ALA A 5 -34.88 -20.25 -3.04
C ALA A 5 -34.16 -19.11 -3.77
N ALA A 6 -33.52 -18.21 -3.01
CA ALA A 6 -32.71 -17.14 -3.58
C ALA A 6 -31.34 -17.70 -3.98
N GLU A 7 -31.12 -17.84 -5.29
CA GLU A 7 -29.83 -18.17 -5.89
C GLU A 7 -28.83 -17.03 -5.62
N ARG A 8 -27.75 -17.35 -4.91
CA ARG A 8 -26.61 -16.44 -4.71
C ARG A 8 -25.76 -16.47 -5.97
N GLY A 9 -25.90 -15.44 -6.82
CA GLY A 9 -25.03 -15.21 -7.97
C GLY A 9 -23.59 -14.95 -7.53
N GLY A 10 -22.74 -15.96 -7.63
CA GLY A 10 -21.30 -15.83 -7.48
C GLY A 10 -20.72 -14.99 -8.62
N ARG A 11 -20.16 -13.83 -8.31
CA ARG A 11 -19.28 -13.12 -9.24
C ARG A 11 -17.98 -13.89 -9.31
N GLY A 12 -17.75 -14.59 -10.42
CA GLY A 12 -16.44 -15.14 -10.76
C GLY A 12 -15.42 -14.01 -10.76
N ARG A 13 -14.41 -14.11 -9.89
CA ARG A 13 -13.22 -13.27 -9.96
C ARG A 13 -12.29 -13.95 -10.95
N ASP A 14 -12.09 -13.29 -12.09
CA ASP A 14 -11.10 -13.65 -13.10
C ASP A 14 -9.73 -13.83 -12.42
N ASP A 15 -9.12 -14.99 -12.61
CA ASP A 15 -7.83 -15.44 -12.05
C ASP A 15 -6.62 -14.76 -12.73
N ARG A 16 -6.75 -13.46 -13.03
CA ARG A 16 -5.72 -12.65 -13.71
C ARG A 16 -4.94 -11.86 -12.67
N GLY A 17 -3.84 -12.44 -12.17
CA GLY A 17 -2.92 -11.68 -11.31
C GLY A 17 -1.81 -12.46 -10.60
N ARG A 18 -1.72 -13.80 -10.73
CA ARG A 18 -0.52 -14.50 -10.29
C ARG A 18 0.60 -14.26 -11.31
N ALA A 19 1.51 -13.34 -11.00
CA ALA A 19 2.81 -13.24 -11.66
C ALA A 19 3.55 -14.58 -11.44
N ALA A 20 3.37 -15.51 -12.38
CA ALA A 20 4.19 -16.69 -12.49
C ALA A 20 5.64 -16.23 -12.68
N VAL A 21 6.55 -16.74 -11.85
CA VAL A 21 8.00 -16.56 -12.05
C VAL A 21 8.35 -17.25 -13.37
N ARG A 22 8.35 -16.47 -14.46
CA ARG A 22 8.78 -16.90 -15.78
C ARG A 22 10.31 -16.93 -15.79
N THR A 23 10.88 -18.10 -15.55
CA THR A 23 12.30 -18.36 -15.82
C THR A 23 12.49 -18.49 -17.33
N GLY A 24 13.09 -17.47 -17.97
CA GLY A 24 13.66 -17.59 -19.32
C GLY A 24 13.01 -16.81 -20.46
N GLY A 25 12.70 -15.51 -20.28
CA GLY A 25 12.44 -14.59 -21.40
C GLY A 25 13.58 -13.55 -21.48
N GLU A 26 14.02 -13.20 -22.69
CA GLU A 26 14.89 -12.04 -22.91
C GLU A 26 14.28 -10.81 -22.21
N GLU A 27 14.99 -10.25 -21.24
CA GLU A 27 14.53 -9.05 -20.52
C GLU A 27 14.67 -7.85 -21.46
N THR A 28 13.61 -7.55 -22.21
CA THR A 28 13.53 -6.32 -23.00
C THR A 28 13.64 -5.12 -22.05
N MET A 29 14.62 -4.27 -22.31
CA MET A 29 14.84 -3.05 -21.54
C MET A 29 14.40 -1.86 -22.38
N VAL A 30 13.70 -0.92 -21.74
CA VAL A 30 13.31 0.37 -22.33
C VAL A 30 14.18 1.48 -21.75
N THR A 31 14.51 2.45 -22.60
CA THR A 31 15.32 3.61 -22.26
C THR A 31 14.48 4.87 -22.39
N LEU A 32 14.49 5.69 -21.33
CA LEU A 32 13.78 6.97 -21.25
C LEU A 32 14.66 8.02 -20.58
N THR A 33 14.30 9.29 -20.71
CA THR A 33 15.01 10.41 -20.09
C THR A 33 14.13 11.08 -19.06
N ILE A 34 14.63 11.30 -17.85
CA ILE A 34 13.93 11.98 -16.76
C ILE A 34 14.82 13.13 -16.28
N ASP A 35 14.34 14.37 -16.41
CA ASP A 35 15.09 15.60 -16.08
C ASP A 35 16.50 15.61 -16.70
N GLY A 36 16.61 15.19 -17.97
CA GLY A 36 17.87 15.10 -18.72
C GLY A 36 18.76 13.89 -18.38
N ARG A 37 18.35 13.04 -17.43
CA ARG A 37 19.09 11.83 -17.02
C ARG A 37 18.52 10.59 -17.68
N VAL A 38 19.38 9.75 -18.24
CA VAL A 38 18.96 8.49 -18.87
C VAL A 38 18.62 7.46 -17.80
N ALA A 39 17.42 6.88 -17.89
CA ALA A 39 16.98 5.74 -17.10
C ALA A 39 16.78 4.53 -18.02
N LYS A 40 17.11 3.34 -17.50
CA LYS A 40 16.93 2.07 -18.20
C LYS A 40 16.22 1.10 -17.26
N VAL A 41 15.04 0.64 -17.67
CA VAL A 41 14.19 -0.26 -16.86
C VAL A 41 13.64 -1.39 -17.72
N ARG A 42 13.15 -2.45 -17.07
CA ARG A 42 12.48 -3.55 -17.76
C ARG A 42 11.17 -3.07 -18.37
N GLU A 43 10.82 -3.67 -19.50
CA GLU A 43 9.49 -3.50 -20.09
C GLU A 43 8.39 -3.86 -19.07
N GLY A 44 7.33 -3.05 -19.02
CA GLY A 44 6.26 -3.15 -18.03
C GLY A 44 6.47 -2.34 -16.75
N ALA A 45 7.66 -1.76 -16.54
CA ALA A 45 7.89 -0.81 -15.45
C ALA A 45 7.13 0.51 -15.68
N THR A 46 6.89 1.25 -14.60
CA THR A 46 6.28 2.59 -14.66
C THR A 46 7.33 3.69 -14.73
N VAL A 47 6.91 4.91 -15.08
CA VAL A 47 7.78 6.10 -15.01
C VAL A 47 8.31 6.33 -13.60
N LEU A 48 7.51 6.04 -12.57
CA LEU A 48 7.96 6.15 -11.18
C LEU A 48 9.07 5.15 -10.85
N ASP A 49 8.98 3.91 -11.37
CA ASP A 49 10.02 2.91 -11.18
C ASP A 49 11.33 3.34 -11.87
N ALA A 50 11.23 3.90 -13.07
CA ALA A 50 12.37 4.48 -13.78
C ALA A 50 13.01 5.65 -13.01
N ALA A 51 12.21 6.55 -12.44
CA ALA A 51 12.71 7.64 -11.62
C ALA A 51 13.46 7.12 -10.38
N ARG A 52 12.90 6.12 -9.70
CA ARG A 52 13.53 5.47 -8.53
C ARG A 52 14.84 4.79 -8.90
N ALA A 53 14.91 4.10 -10.04
CA ALA A 53 16.11 3.41 -10.50
C ALA A 53 17.33 4.34 -10.70
N ILE A 54 17.08 5.62 -11.00
CA ILE A 54 18.14 6.64 -11.13
C ILE A 54 18.19 7.62 -9.94
N GLY A 55 17.43 7.38 -8.88
CA GLY A 55 17.41 8.25 -7.70
C GLY A 55 16.79 9.63 -7.93
N VAL A 56 15.89 9.78 -8.91
CA VAL A 56 15.05 10.98 -9.04
C VAL A 56 13.85 10.84 -8.11
N ARG A 57 13.69 11.78 -7.16
CA ARG A 57 12.60 11.77 -6.20
C ARG A 57 11.31 12.33 -6.82
N ILE A 58 10.29 11.50 -6.91
CA ILE A 58 8.91 11.90 -7.20
C ILE A 58 8.05 11.59 -5.96
N PRO A 59 7.34 12.56 -5.37
CA PRO A 59 6.59 12.32 -4.13
C PRO A 59 5.38 11.42 -4.34
N THR A 60 5.13 10.52 -3.39
CA THR A 60 3.99 9.60 -3.37
C THR A 60 3.49 9.40 -1.95
N LEU A 61 2.17 9.39 -1.74
CA LEU A 61 1.54 9.01 -0.47
C LEU A 61 0.73 7.71 -0.56
N CYS A 62 0.32 7.30 -1.78
CA CYS A 62 -0.56 6.16 -2.00
C CYS A 62 0.11 5.00 -2.76
N GLN A 63 1.44 5.03 -2.90
CA GLN A 63 2.20 3.96 -3.52
C GLN A 63 2.87 3.13 -2.43
N HIS A 64 2.79 1.81 -2.57
CA HIS A 64 3.51 0.85 -1.75
C HIS A 64 3.86 -0.36 -2.62
N GLU A 65 5.05 -0.94 -2.45
CA GLU A 65 5.55 -2.04 -3.31
C GLU A 65 4.70 -3.32 -3.25
N ALA A 66 4.05 -3.56 -2.11
CA ALA A 66 3.16 -4.70 -1.91
C ALA A 66 1.77 -4.56 -2.56
N LEU A 67 1.47 -3.42 -3.22
CA LEU A 67 0.15 -3.14 -3.79
C LEU A 67 0.28 -2.60 -5.22
N GLU A 68 -0.72 -2.90 -6.05
CA GLU A 68 -0.78 -2.33 -7.39
C GLU A 68 -0.85 -0.79 -7.34
N PRO A 69 -0.29 -0.06 -8.29
CA PRO A 69 -0.49 1.39 -8.35
C PRO A 69 -1.93 1.76 -8.73
N TRP A 70 -2.48 2.80 -8.10
CA TRP A 70 -3.85 3.29 -8.40
C TRP A 70 -3.95 4.81 -8.60
N GLY A 71 -2.88 5.55 -8.30
CA GLY A 71 -2.80 6.99 -8.55
C GLY A 71 -3.73 7.87 -7.71
N GLY A 72 -4.16 7.42 -6.52
CA GLY A 72 -5.10 8.17 -5.68
C GLY A 72 -4.60 9.53 -5.19
N CYS A 73 -3.37 9.63 -4.69
CA CYS A 73 -2.87 10.86 -4.04
C CYS A 73 -2.47 11.99 -4.99
N ARG A 74 -2.29 11.71 -6.30
CA ARG A 74 -1.90 12.68 -7.34
C ARG A 74 -0.61 13.48 -7.12
N LEU A 75 0.22 13.18 -6.12
CA LEU A 75 1.51 13.86 -5.96
C LEU A 75 2.54 13.46 -7.02
N CYS A 76 2.41 12.26 -7.59
CA CYS A 76 3.35 11.72 -8.57
C CYS A 76 3.15 12.25 -10.00
N LEU A 77 2.50 13.40 -10.15
CA LEU A 77 2.30 14.07 -11.44
C LEU A 77 3.65 14.44 -12.06
N VAL A 78 3.79 14.19 -13.35
CA VAL A 78 4.94 14.56 -14.17
C VAL A 78 4.44 14.93 -15.56
N ASP A 79 5.24 15.71 -16.27
CA ASP A 79 4.99 15.93 -17.69
C ASP A 79 5.78 14.94 -18.51
N VAL A 80 5.13 14.39 -19.53
CA VAL A 80 5.75 13.48 -20.48
C VAL A 80 5.58 14.00 -21.90
N THR A 81 6.59 13.78 -22.72
CA THR A 81 6.55 14.04 -24.15
C THR A 81 7.28 12.96 -24.92
N LYS A 82 6.96 12.85 -26.20
CA LYS A 82 7.64 11.98 -27.15
C LYS A 82 8.09 12.80 -28.34
N LYS A 83 9.11 12.30 -29.05
CA LYS A 83 9.62 12.96 -30.27
C LYS A 83 8.51 13.17 -31.30
N GLU A 84 7.58 12.24 -31.42
CA GLU A 84 6.48 12.30 -32.39
C GLU A 84 5.40 13.32 -32.01
N TRP A 85 5.42 13.86 -30.79
CA TRP A 85 4.41 14.80 -30.29
C TRP A 85 4.72 16.25 -30.67
N ASN A 86 5.82 16.52 -31.39
CA ASN A 86 6.19 17.85 -31.90
C ASN A 86 6.13 18.95 -30.82
N GLY A 87 6.65 18.66 -29.62
CA GLY A 87 6.67 19.60 -28.50
C GLY A 87 5.39 19.64 -27.66
N TRP A 88 4.35 18.88 -28.02
CA TRP A 88 3.20 18.69 -27.12
C TRP A 88 3.61 17.84 -25.92
N GLU A 89 3.11 18.22 -24.75
CA GLU A 89 3.39 17.54 -23.49
C GLU A 89 2.10 17.19 -22.75
N LYS A 90 2.05 15.99 -22.20
CA LYS A 90 0.93 15.48 -21.41
C LYS A 90 1.31 15.38 -19.94
N MET A 91 0.49 15.94 -19.06
CA MET A 91 0.62 15.69 -17.63
C MET A 91 -0.01 14.34 -17.28
N VAL A 92 0.75 13.49 -16.59
CA VAL A 92 0.35 12.12 -16.23
C VAL A 92 0.78 11.80 -14.81
N VAL A 93 0.23 10.72 -14.23
CA VAL A 93 0.68 10.18 -12.95
C VAL A 93 1.74 9.11 -13.18
N SER A 94 2.98 9.40 -12.76
CA SER A 94 4.14 8.53 -13.02
C SER A 94 3.99 7.13 -12.43
N CYS A 95 3.21 6.96 -11.36
CA CYS A 95 3.02 5.65 -10.72
C CYS A 95 2.18 4.66 -11.53
N MET A 96 1.43 5.10 -12.54
CA MET A 96 0.65 4.22 -13.43
C MET A 96 1.02 4.37 -14.89
N PHE A 97 1.76 5.42 -15.25
CA PHE A 97 2.16 5.63 -16.63
C PHE A 97 3.32 4.69 -17.00
N PRO A 98 3.20 3.89 -18.07
CA PRO A 98 4.24 2.95 -18.47
C PRO A 98 5.52 3.70 -18.87
N ALA A 99 6.67 3.14 -18.51
CA ALA A 99 7.95 3.55 -19.08
C ALA A 99 8.05 3.00 -20.51
N GLU A 100 8.27 3.88 -21.47
CA GLU A 100 8.32 3.54 -22.89
C GLU A 100 9.62 4.06 -23.51
N GLU A 101 10.09 3.39 -24.56
CA GLU A 101 11.30 3.78 -25.27
C GLU A 101 11.21 5.22 -25.81
N GLY A 102 12.25 6.02 -25.59
CA GLY A 102 12.34 7.38 -26.08
C GLY A 102 11.44 8.40 -25.37
N LEU A 103 10.74 8.00 -24.30
CA LEU A 103 9.94 8.92 -23.48
C LEU A 103 10.85 9.97 -22.81
N ALA A 104 10.45 11.24 -22.84
CA ALA A 104 11.09 12.30 -22.07
C ALA A 104 10.13 12.77 -20.96
N VAL A 105 10.65 12.87 -19.74
CA VAL A 105 9.88 13.17 -18.53
C VAL A 105 10.48 14.38 -17.82
N SER A 106 9.63 15.32 -17.45
CA SER A 106 9.97 16.50 -16.64
C SER A 106 9.22 16.46 -15.32
N THR A 107 9.95 16.41 -14.19
CA THR A 107 9.34 16.19 -12.87
C THR A 107 9.01 17.47 -12.10
N ALA A 108 9.46 18.62 -12.60
CA ALA A 108 9.39 19.91 -11.92
C ALA A 108 9.09 21.10 -12.86
N THR A 109 8.28 20.88 -13.90
CA THR A 109 7.75 22.00 -14.70
C THR A 109 6.86 22.91 -13.84
N GLU A 110 6.66 24.16 -14.27
CA GLU A 110 5.81 25.12 -13.55
C GLU A 110 4.42 24.54 -13.25
N ARG A 111 3.78 23.91 -14.25
CA ARG A 111 2.45 23.30 -14.08
C ARG A 111 2.45 22.09 -13.16
N VAL A 112 3.50 21.26 -13.16
CA VAL A 112 3.61 20.11 -12.23
C VAL A 112 3.75 20.62 -10.80
N VAL A 113 4.65 21.58 -10.56
CA VAL A 113 4.87 22.17 -9.24
C VAL A 113 3.61 22.89 -8.75
N ALA A 114 2.96 23.70 -9.60
CA ALA A 114 1.72 24.38 -9.26
C ALA A 114 0.59 23.40 -8.90
N THR A 115 0.46 22.30 -9.65
CA THR A 115 -0.57 21.29 -9.38
C THR A 115 -0.29 20.53 -8.09
N ARG A 116 0.97 20.16 -7.82
CA ARG A 116 1.36 19.55 -6.54
C ARG A 116 1.10 20.47 -5.36
N LYS A 117 1.33 21.78 -5.50
CA LYS A 117 0.98 22.78 -4.48
C LYS A 117 -0.51 22.76 -4.17
N VAL A 118 -1.39 22.75 -5.18
CA VAL A 118 -2.85 22.65 -4.97
C VAL A 118 -3.22 21.36 -4.23
N VAL A 119 -2.64 20.22 -4.62
CA VAL A 119 -2.89 18.94 -3.94
C VAL A 119 -2.44 18.98 -2.48
N LEU A 120 -1.25 19.53 -2.19
CA LEU A 120 -0.72 19.64 -0.82
C LEU A 120 -1.50 20.62 0.03
N ASP A 121 -1.97 21.72 -0.54
CA ASP A 121 -2.81 22.71 0.12
C ASP A 121 -4.17 22.10 0.52
N LEU A 122 -4.80 21.35 -0.39
CA LEU A 122 -6.02 20.58 -0.09
C LEU A 122 -5.80 19.48 0.95
N LEU A 123 -4.63 18.81 0.94
CA LEU A 123 -4.27 17.84 1.96
C LEU A 123 -4.08 18.49 3.33
N LEU A 124 -3.45 19.67 3.40
CA LEU A 124 -3.35 20.44 4.64
C LEU A 124 -4.71 20.88 5.17
N ALA A 125 -5.64 21.26 4.30
CA ALA A 125 -7.00 21.58 4.71
C ALA A 125 -7.69 20.40 5.40
N ARG A 126 -7.44 19.16 4.94
CA ARG A 126 -8.00 17.96 5.53
C ARG A 126 -7.26 17.48 6.79
N CYS A 127 -5.93 17.54 6.72
CA CYS A 127 -4.99 16.91 7.65
C CYS A 127 -4.00 17.96 8.21
N PRO A 128 -4.46 19.04 8.86
CA PRO A 128 -3.60 20.15 9.25
C PRO A 128 -2.50 19.75 10.23
N GLU A 129 -2.76 18.73 11.07
CA GLU A 129 -1.85 18.29 12.13
C GLU A 129 -0.95 17.10 11.72
N ALA A 130 -1.17 16.49 10.55
CA ALA A 130 -0.41 15.33 10.11
C ALA A 130 1.05 15.71 9.77
N PRO A 131 2.08 15.25 10.52
CA PRO A 131 3.45 15.73 10.36
C PRO A 131 4.03 15.49 8.96
N LEU A 132 3.67 14.36 8.33
CA LEU A 132 4.10 14.03 6.96
C LEU A 132 3.51 15.00 5.93
N VAL A 133 2.24 15.41 6.09
CA VAL A 133 1.60 16.37 5.19
C VAL A 133 2.23 17.74 5.36
N GLN A 134 2.44 18.17 6.61
CA GLN A 134 3.13 19.42 6.91
C GLN A 134 4.54 19.47 6.33
N SER A 135 5.33 18.39 6.47
CA SER A 135 6.68 18.35 5.91
C SER A 135 6.68 18.45 4.40
N LEU A 136 5.79 17.71 3.73
CA LEU A 136 5.67 17.74 2.27
C LEU A 136 5.17 19.10 1.79
N ALA A 137 4.23 19.74 2.48
CA ALA A 137 3.73 21.06 2.12
C ALA A 137 4.82 22.14 2.24
N ARG A 138 5.63 22.09 3.29
CA ARG A 138 6.78 23.01 3.48
C ARG A 138 7.83 22.88 2.38
N GLU A 139 8.09 21.67 1.87
CA GLU A 139 8.98 21.48 0.71
C GLU A 139 8.53 22.29 -0.53
N TYR A 140 7.23 22.60 -0.63
CA TYR A 140 6.64 23.38 -1.72
C TYR A 140 6.33 24.83 -1.31
N GLY A 141 6.76 25.26 -0.12
CA GLY A 141 6.58 26.62 0.40
C GLY A 141 5.15 26.92 0.87
N ILE A 142 4.41 25.91 1.34
CA ILE A 142 3.06 26.07 1.90
C ILE A 142 3.15 25.84 3.42
N GLU A 143 2.99 26.91 4.19
CA GLU A 143 3.01 26.86 5.66
C GLU A 143 1.63 26.63 6.27
N ARG A 144 0.57 27.14 5.62
CA ARG A 144 -0.83 26.98 6.02
C ARG A 144 -1.69 26.83 4.78
N THR A 145 -2.83 26.17 4.94
CA THR A 145 -3.78 26.02 3.83
C THR A 145 -4.43 27.35 3.43
N SER A 146 -4.70 27.53 2.14
CA SER A 146 -5.54 28.61 1.61
C SER A 146 -7.02 28.25 1.56
N TYR A 147 -7.36 26.99 1.80
CA TYR A 147 -8.72 26.48 1.81
C TYR A 147 -9.32 26.50 3.22
N GLN A 148 -10.63 26.29 3.31
CA GLN A 148 -11.29 26.07 4.59
C GLN A 148 -10.80 24.74 5.19
N GLU A 149 -10.21 24.80 6.38
CA GLU A 149 -9.84 23.62 7.15
C GLU A 149 -11.08 22.77 7.45
N ASN A 150 -10.88 21.45 7.42
CA ASN A 150 -11.89 20.49 7.80
C ASN A 150 -12.28 20.74 9.27
N PRO A 151 -13.57 21.00 9.58
CA PRO A 151 -14.02 21.26 10.96
C PRO A 151 -13.78 20.07 11.89
N GLU A 152 -13.66 18.87 11.34
CA GLU A 152 -13.32 17.63 12.06
C GLU A 152 -12.03 17.05 11.48
N PRO A 153 -10.87 17.66 11.77
CA PRO A 153 -9.61 17.30 11.14
C PRO A 153 -9.21 15.86 11.44
N THR A 154 -8.54 15.24 10.48
CA THR A 154 -8.07 13.84 10.57
C THR A 154 -6.71 13.71 9.93
N ASP A 155 -5.87 12.83 10.46
CA ASP A 155 -4.57 12.51 9.84
C ASP A 155 -4.71 11.55 8.66
N CYS A 156 -5.93 11.10 8.33
CA CYS A 156 -6.19 10.24 7.18
C CYS A 156 -6.16 11.03 5.86
N VAL A 157 -5.11 10.84 5.06
CA VAL A 157 -4.93 11.43 3.72
C VAL A 157 -5.72 10.73 2.60
N LEU A 158 -6.60 9.78 2.95
CA LEU A 158 -7.39 8.98 1.98
C LEU A 158 -6.54 8.30 0.89
N CYS A 159 -5.34 7.84 1.23
CA CYS A 159 -4.42 7.20 0.29
C CYS A 159 -4.89 5.80 -0.16
N GLY A 160 -5.83 5.19 0.57
CA GLY A 160 -6.41 3.88 0.27
C GLY A 160 -5.48 2.69 0.53
N LEU A 161 -4.26 2.89 1.04
CA LEU A 161 -3.32 1.79 1.30
C LEU A 161 -3.88 0.78 2.30
N CYS A 162 -4.50 1.26 3.37
CA CYS A 162 -5.09 0.45 4.43
C CYS A 162 -6.25 -0.45 3.96
N THR A 163 -7.18 0.09 3.17
CA THR A 163 -8.32 -0.66 2.64
C THR A 163 -7.87 -1.67 1.59
N ARG A 164 -6.92 -1.28 0.74
CA ARG A 164 -6.40 -2.14 -0.33
C ARG A 164 -5.54 -3.29 0.19
N VAL A 165 -4.69 -3.07 1.19
CA VAL A 165 -3.94 -4.18 1.81
C VAL A 165 -4.86 -5.14 2.54
N CYS A 166 -5.96 -4.64 3.13
CA CYS A 166 -6.97 -5.48 3.76
C CYS A 166 -7.70 -6.36 2.74
N ASP A 167 -8.00 -5.83 1.54
CA ASP A 167 -8.58 -6.59 0.42
C ASP A 167 -7.58 -7.58 -0.18
N GLU A 168 -6.32 -7.19 -0.34
CA GLU A 168 -5.25 -8.06 -0.88
C GLU A 168 -5.01 -9.27 0.04
N ILE A 169 -5.02 -9.05 1.36
CA ILE A 169 -4.98 -10.13 2.36
C ILE A 169 -6.26 -10.98 2.30
N GLY A 170 -7.35 -10.49 1.70
CA GLY A 170 -8.63 -11.18 1.52
C GLY A 170 -9.53 -11.16 2.74
N VAL A 171 -9.37 -10.15 3.60
CA VAL A 171 -10.18 -9.93 4.80
C VAL A 171 -11.23 -8.86 4.57
N SER A 172 -10.85 -7.75 3.91
CA SER A 172 -11.75 -6.64 3.51
C SER A 172 -12.60 -6.09 4.67
N ALA A 173 -12.05 -6.04 5.89
CA ALA A 173 -12.73 -5.62 7.11
C ALA A 173 -13.00 -4.11 7.22
N ILE A 174 -12.33 -3.30 6.40
CA ILE A 174 -12.47 -1.84 6.36
C ILE A 174 -12.60 -1.36 4.92
N SER A 175 -13.29 -0.24 4.72
CA SER A 175 -13.50 0.35 3.40
C SER A 175 -13.55 1.87 3.46
N THR A 176 -13.51 2.53 2.30
CA THR A 176 -13.86 3.94 2.24
C THR A 176 -15.37 4.07 2.23
N ILE A 177 -15.93 4.71 3.25
CA ILE A 177 -17.36 5.00 3.33
C ILE A 177 -17.63 6.46 2.94
N ASP A 178 -18.91 6.78 2.73
CA ASP A 178 -19.39 8.07 2.28
C ASP A 178 -18.81 8.57 0.93
N ARG A 179 -19.11 9.83 0.58
CA ARG A 179 -18.74 10.45 -0.70
C ARG A 179 -18.37 11.91 -0.53
N GLY A 180 -17.65 12.44 -1.52
CA GLY A 180 -17.21 13.84 -1.53
C GLY A 180 -16.27 14.15 -0.36
N ALA A 181 -16.50 15.29 0.29
CA ALA A 181 -15.70 15.75 1.43
C ALA A 181 -15.85 14.86 2.67
N GLY A 182 -17.01 14.24 2.86
CA GLY A 182 -17.31 13.35 3.99
C GLY A 182 -16.69 11.95 3.89
N LYS A 183 -15.88 11.67 2.85
CA LYS A 183 -15.21 10.37 2.76
C LYS A 183 -14.32 10.11 3.96
N GLU A 184 -14.38 8.88 4.45
CA GLU A 184 -13.52 8.40 5.53
C GLU A 184 -13.23 6.90 5.36
N VAL A 185 -12.24 6.40 6.10
CA VAL A 185 -11.95 4.96 6.18
C VAL A 185 -12.48 4.45 7.50
N ALA A 186 -13.42 3.51 7.44
CA ALA A 186 -14.01 2.92 8.62
C ALA A 186 -14.44 1.46 8.36
N PRO A 187 -14.65 0.67 9.44
CA PRO A 187 -15.43 -0.56 9.39
C PRO A 187 -16.88 -0.30 8.97
N PRO A 188 -17.59 -1.32 8.45
CA PRO A 188 -19.03 -1.22 8.21
C PRO A 188 -19.78 -0.74 9.45
N PHE A 189 -20.67 0.24 9.27
CA PHE A 189 -21.50 0.83 10.33
C PHE A 189 -20.73 1.42 11.52
N HIS A 190 -19.42 1.66 11.38
CA HIS A 190 -18.53 2.07 12.48
C HIS A 190 -18.47 1.07 13.66
N GLU A 191 -18.82 -0.19 13.40
CA GLU A 191 -18.82 -1.24 14.40
C GLU A 191 -17.56 -2.12 14.28
N ALA A 192 -17.22 -2.81 15.36
CA ALA A 192 -16.09 -3.72 15.38
C ALA A 192 -16.24 -4.80 14.28
N PRO A 193 -15.37 -4.82 13.25
CA PRO A 193 -15.60 -5.67 12.08
C PRO A 193 -15.38 -7.15 12.43
N PRO A 194 -16.39 -8.02 12.23
CA PRO A 194 -16.29 -9.44 12.61
C PRO A 194 -15.20 -10.16 11.83
N ASP A 195 -15.00 -9.80 10.56
CA ASP A 195 -14.03 -10.43 9.67
C ASP A 195 -12.58 -10.00 9.94
N CYS A 196 -12.35 -8.91 10.67
CA CYS A 196 -10.99 -8.48 10.99
C CYS A 196 -10.27 -9.57 11.78
N ILE A 197 -9.04 -9.88 11.37
CA ILE A 197 -8.18 -10.89 11.99
C ILE A 197 -7.10 -10.29 12.89
N GLY A 198 -7.08 -8.96 13.07
CA GLY A 198 -6.11 -8.29 13.94
C GLY A 198 -4.67 -8.33 13.41
N CYS A 199 -4.45 -8.38 12.09
CA CYS A 199 -3.11 -8.49 11.50
C CYS A 199 -2.29 -7.19 11.50
N LEU A 200 -2.91 -6.05 11.81
CA LEU A 200 -2.33 -4.69 11.77
C LEU A 200 -1.82 -4.20 10.41
N ALA A 201 -1.96 -4.97 9.32
CA ALA A 201 -1.47 -4.57 8.01
C ALA A 201 -1.97 -3.19 7.56
N CYS A 202 -3.22 -2.84 7.91
CA CYS A 202 -3.79 -1.53 7.62
C CYS A 202 -3.14 -0.38 8.40
N ALA A 203 -2.76 -0.60 9.66
CA ALA A 203 -2.10 0.40 10.49
C ALA A 203 -0.63 0.57 10.07
N GLU A 204 0.08 -0.53 9.87
CA GLU A 204 1.51 -0.52 9.50
C GLU A 204 1.78 0.08 8.11
N ILE A 205 0.84 -0.05 7.17
CA ILE A 205 0.98 0.54 5.83
C ILE A 205 0.58 2.03 5.79
N CYS A 206 0.02 2.57 6.88
CA CYS A 206 -0.49 3.93 6.91
C CYS A 206 0.68 4.93 6.90
N PRO A 207 0.75 5.85 5.92
CA PRO A 207 1.87 6.79 5.85
C PRO A 207 1.82 7.88 6.93
N THR A 208 0.68 8.06 7.59
CA THR A 208 0.45 9.09 8.61
C THR A 208 0.15 8.53 9.98
N ASP A 209 0.27 7.20 10.17
CA ASP A 209 -0.04 6.52 11.44
C ASP A 209 -1.46 6.80 11.98
N CYS A 210 -2.41 7.16 11.11
CA CYS A 210 -3.74 7.61 11.52
C CYS A 210 -4.67 6.50 12.08
N ILE A 211 -4.24 5.24 12.08
CA ILE A 211 -5.04 4.10 12.54
C ILE A 211 -4.50 3.65 13.90
N PRO A 212 -5.18 3.99 15.02
CA PRO A 212 -4.71 3.60 16.33
C PRO A 212 -4.90 2.11 16.57
N TYR A 213 -3.95 1.52 17.29
CA TYR A 213 -4.04 0.16 17.79
C TYR A 213 -3.26 0.02 19.10
N GLU A 214 -3.60 -1.01 19.87
CA GLU A 214 -2.87 -1.40 21.07
C GLU A 214 -2.39 -2.83 20.92
N THR A 215 -1.19 -3.14 21.40
CA THR A 215 -0.66 -4.51 21.44
C THR A 215 0.07 -4.75 22.75
N SER A 216 -0.22 -5.90 23.35
CA SER A 216 0.41 -6.43 24.56
C SER A 216 0.75 -7.91 24.38
N ASP A 217 1.36 -8.53 25.39
CA ASP A 217 1.61 -9.97 25.38
C ASP A 217 0.33 -10.83 25.44
N LEU A 218 -0.79 -10.25 25.88
CA LEU A 218 -2.06 -10.96 26.06
C LEU A 218 -3.03 -10.71 24.92
N GLY A 219 -3.05 -9.48 24.40
CA GLY A 219 -4.04 -9.08 23.43
C GLY A 219 -3.61 -7.93 22.54
N ARG A 220 -4.31 -7.83 21.42
CA ARG A 220 -4.18 -6.75 20.45
C ARG A 220 -5.56 -6.18 20.19
N THR A 221 -5.67 -4.86 20.11
CA THR A 221 -6.94 -4.17 19.83
C THR A 221 -6.78 -3.23 18.65
N ILE A 222 -7.66 -3.36 17.67
CA ILE A 222 -7.74 -2.46 16.51
C ILE A 222 -9.19 -2.42 16.01
N TRP A 223 -9.65 -1.26 15.55
CA TRP A 223 -11.03 -1.07 15.07
C TRP A 223 -12.10 -1.54 16.07
N GLY A 224 -11.90 -1.31 17.37
CA GLY A 224 -12.85 -1.70 18.43
C GLY A 224 -12.94 -3.21 18.68
N LYS A 225 -12.11 -4.05 18.05
CA LYS A 225 -12.06 -5.50 18.26
C LYS A 225 -10.76 -5.89 18.97
N THR A 226 -10.87 -6.72 20.00
CA THR A 226 -9.73 -7.27 20.76
C THR A 226 -9.49 -8.73 20.37
N PHE A 227 -8.22 -9.08 20.20
CA PHE A 227 -7.73 -10.37 19.71
C PHE A 227 -6.80 -11.01 20.74
N GLU A 228 -6.89 -12.33 20.91
CA GLU A 228 -5.96 -13.08 21.75
C GLU A 228 -4.64 -13.29 21.01
N MET A 229 -3.52 -13.04 21.69
CA MET A 229 -2.19 -13.27 21.13
C MET A 229 -1.72 -14.72 21.35
N VAL A 230 -1.24 -15.36 20.28
CA VAL A 230 -0.53 -16.63 20.36
C VAL A 230 0.92 -16.37 20.79
N ARG A 231 1.33 -17.07 21.85
CA ARG A 231 2.68 -16.99 22.42
C ARG A 231 3.55 -18.15 21.94
N CYS A 232 4.76 -17.82 21.53
CA CYS A 232 5.73 -18.81 21.08
C CYS A 232 6.14 -19.74 22.26
N PRO A 233 6.03 -21.07 22.14
CA PRO A 233 6.40 -22.00 23.22
C PRO A 233 7.90 -22.01 23.52
N HIS A 234 8.74 -21.52 22.60
CA HIS A 234 10.19 -21.52 22.76
C HIS A 234 10.75 -20.26 23.42
N CYS A 235 10.10 -19.10 23.24
CA CYS A 235 10.61 -17.83 23.76
C CYS A 235 9.57 -16.99 24.52
N GLY A 236 8.32 -17.44 24.60
CA GLY A 236 7.23 -16.75 25.29
C GLY A 236 6.72 -15.48 24.60
N ARG A 237 7.30 -15.06 23.48
CA ARG A 237 6.89 -13.83 22.77
C ARG A 237 5.52 -14.00 22.10
N ALA A 238 4.62 -13.05 22.33
CA ALA A 238 3.40 -12.86 21.53
C ALA A 238 3.75 -12.38 20.12
N HIS A 239 3.25 -13.05 19.07
CA HIS A 239 3.70 -12.73 17.70
C HIS A 239 2.63 -12.76 16.60
N ILE A 240 1.47 -13.34 16.87
CA ILE A 240 0.35 -13.43 15.92
C ILE A 240 -0.95 -13.53 16.71
N THR A 241 -2.05 -12.99 16.20
CA THR A 241 -3.36 -13.23 16.81
C THR A 241 -3.84 -14.64 16.49
N ARG A 242 -4.70 -15.22 17.35
CA ARG A 242 -5.28 -16.54 17.10
C ARG A 242 -6.06 -16.56 15.78
N GLU A 243 -6.85 -15.53 15.52
CA GLU A 243 -7.64 -15.37 14.30
C GLU A 243 -6.76 -15.26 13.05
N GLN A 244 -5.64 -14.55 13.12
CA GLN A 244 -4.69 -14.46 12.01
C GLN A 244 -4.01 -15.81 11.73
N ALA A 245 -3.66 -16.57 12.77
CA ALA A 245 -3.10 -17.92 12.63
C ALA A 245 -4.09 -18.88 11.93
N VAL A 246 -5.34 -18.90 12.40
CA VAL A 246 -6.42 -19.71 11.81
C VAL A 246 -6.69 -19.30 10.36
N PHE A 247 -6.76 -17.99 10.09
CA PHE A 247 -7.00 -17.46 8.74
C PHE A 247 -5.92 -17.91 7.74
N TYR A 248 -4.64 -17.77 8.08
CA TYR A 248 -3.57 -18.18 7.18
C TYR A 248 -3.45 -19.70 7.04
N ALA A 249 -3.75 -20.47 8.10
CA ALA A 249 -3.77 -21.92 8.01
C ALA A 249 -4.82 -22.42 7.01
N GLY A 250 -6.01 -21.80 6.99
CA GLY A 250 -7.08 -22.12 6.04
C GLY A 250 -6.78 -21.76 4.58
N ARG A 251 -5.86 -20.81 4.32
CA ARG A 251 -5.50 -20.34 2.97
C ARG A 251 -4.20 -20.92 2.41
N GLY A 252 -3.22 -21.18 3.27
CA GLY A 252 -1.82 -21.34 2.85
C GLY A 252 -1.35 -22.77 2.63
N GLY A 253 -2.18 -23.79 2.88
CA GLY A 253 -1.72 -25.18 2.93
C GLY A 253 -0.70 -25.44 4.05
N VAL A 254 -0.56 -24.50 4.98
CA VAL A 254 0.35 -24.54 6.12
C VAL A 254 -0.49 -24.87 7.36
N PRO A 255 -0.13 -25.87 8.17
CA PRO A 255 -0.94 -26.24 9.33
C PRO A 255 -0.93 -25.14 10.40
N GLU A 256 -2.00 -25.03 11.18
CA GLU A 256 -2.12 -24.06 12.27
C GLU A 256 -0.95 -24.15 13.28
N SER A 257 -0.43 -25.37 13.51
CA SER A 257 0.73 -25.62 14.37
C SER A 257 1.99 -24.86 13.94
N TYR A 258 2.13 -24.51 12.66
CA TYR A 258 3.20 -23.66 12.17
C TYR A 258 3.18 -22.28 12.81
N PHE A 259 1.99 -21.72 13.06
CA PHE A 259 1.81 -20.40 13.63
C PHE A 259 1.95 -20.37 15.15
N LEU A 260 2.12 -21.51 15.82
CA LEU A 260 2.44 -21.55 17.26
C LEU A 260 3.86 -21.05 17.55
N THR A 261 4.79 -21.19 16.60
CA THR A 261 6.19 -20.78 16.78
C THR A 261 6.48 -19.49 16.02
N CYS A 262 7.13 -18.52 16.69
CA CYS A 262 7.50 -17.27 16.03
C CYS A 262 8.64 -17.45 15.02
N ASP A 263 8.71 -16.57 14.02
CA ASP A 263 9.69 -16.68 12.92
C ASP A 263 11.14 -16.59 13.38
N ALA A 264 11.40 -15.87 14.48
CA ALA A 264 12.72 -15.85 15.10
C ALA A 264 13.14 -17.23 15.64
N CYS A 265 12.23 -17.97 16.27
CA CYS A 265 12.52 -19.30 16.77
C CYS A 265 12.60 -20.34 15.65
N LYS A 266 11.74 -20.24 14.62
CA LYS A 266 11.83 -21.07 13.41
C LYS A 266 13.19 -20.94 12.74
N ARG A 267 13.68 -19.70 12.54
CA ARG A 267 15.02 -19.46 11.97
C ARG A 267 16.14 -20.06 12.82
N LYS A 268 16.07 -19.93 14.14
CA LYS A 268 17.05 -20.55 15.05
C LYS A 268 17.06 -22.07 14.98
N GLN A 269 15.89 -22.70 14.90
CA GLN A 269 15.77 -24.16 14.76
C GLN A 269 16.33 -24.62 13.42
N MET A 270 15.95 -23.96 12.32
CA MET A 270 16.45 -24.25 10.99
C MET A 270 17.98 -24.13 10.92
N ALA A 271 18.57 -23.10 11.53
CA ALA A 271 20.02 -22.94 11.62
C ALA A 271 20.69 -24.12 12.33
N LYS A 272 20.13 -24.59 13.45
CA LYS A 272 20.64 -25.78 14.16
C LYS A 272 20.58 -27.03 13.29
N THR A 273 19.49 -27.23 12.55
CA THR A 273 19.34 -28.36 11.62
C THR A 273 20.42 -28.36 10.54
N PHE A 274 20.74 -27.20 9.96
CA PHE A 274 21.83 -27.08 8.99
C PHE A 274 23.19 -27.45 9.58
N THR A 275 23.49 -27.01 10.82
CA THR A 275 24.72 -27.42 11.52
C THR A 275 24.79 -28.94 11.66
N THR A 276 23.72 -29.59 12.12
CA THR A 276 23.67 -31.05 12.27
C THR A 276 23.87 -31.77 10.93
N LEU A 277 23.23 -31.30 9.85
CA LEU A 277 23.37 -31.89 8.52
C LEU A 277 24.76 -31.67 7.92
N SER A 278 25.42 -30.55 8.24
CA SER A 278 26.78 -30.25 7.78
C SER A 278 27.85 -31.11 8.48
N LEU A 279 27.60 -31.55 9.72
CA LEU A 279 28.47 -32.44 10.50
C LEU A 279 28.23 -33.93 10.20
N ALA A 280 27.16 -34.26 9.48
CA ALA A 280 26.84 -35.62 9.04
C ALA A 280 27.45 -35.98 7.67
N ARG A 281 28.37 -35.14 7.17
CA ARG A 281 29.22 -35.37 6.00
C ARG A 281 30.65 -35.60 6.45
#